data_AF-A0AAT9HFJ1-F1
#
_entry.id   AF-A0AAT9HFJ1-F1
#
_cell.length_a   1.000
_cell.length_b   1.000
_cell.length_c   1.000
_cell.angle_alpha   90.00
_cell.angle_beta   90.00
_cell.angle_gamma   90.00
#
_symmetry.space_group_name_H-M   'P 1'
#
loop_
_entity.id
_entity.type
_entity.pdbx_description
1 polymer ?
#
loop_
_entity_poly.entity_id
_entity_poly.type
_entity_poly.pdbx_seq_one_letter_code
_entity_poly.pdbx_strand_id
1 'polypeptide(L)'
;MHDGAVLPILHLNGYKIANPTVLSRLPESELDDLLKGYGHEPIHVTGDEPAAVHRAMAHALDTAADRIAGIQHAAREEGRPNGPAGR
;
A
#
# COMPACT_ATOMS: atom_id res chain seq x y z
N MET A 1 15.46 -16.42 -7.93
CA MET A 1 15.21 -15.12 -7.28
C MET A 1 13.72 -15.08 -6.99
N HIS A 2 13.34 -14.74 -5.75
CA HIS A 2 11.94 -14.44 -5.45
C HIS A 2 11.77 -12.93 -5.54
N ASP A 3 10.74 -12.48 -6.24
CA ASP A 3 10.38 -11.08 -6.27
C ASP A 3 9.99 -10.61 -4.86
N GLY A 4 10.43 -9.40 -4.49
CA GLY A 4 10.06 -8.76 -3.23
C GLY A 4 8.72 -8.02 -3.33
N ALA A 5 8.32 -7.33 -2.27
CA ALA A 5 7.17 -6.43 -2.29
C ALA A 5 7.61 -4.97 -2.15
N VAL A 6 6.87 -4.07 -2.79
CA VAL A 6 7.04 -2.61 -2.66
C VAL A 6 5.80 -2.07 -1.94
N LEU A 7 6.02 -1.23 -0.93
CA LEU A 7 4.97 -0.48 -0.24
C LEU A 7 5.16 1.03 -0.53
N PRO A 8 4.47 1.61 -1.52
CA PRO A 8 4.56 3.04 -1.81
C PRO A 8 3.94 3.88 -0.69
N ILE A 9 4.64 4.91 -0.23
CA ILE A 9 4.12 5.90 0.73
C ILE A 9 3.94 7.23 0.00
N LEU A 10 2.69 7.64 -0.20
CA LEU A 10 2.34 8.92 -0.82
C LEU A 10 2.14 9.99 0.27
N HIS A 11 3.12 10.87 0.44
CA HIS A 11 3.06 11.95 1.42
C HIS A 11 2.33 13.18 0.81
N LEU A 12 1.08 13.43 1.24
CA LEU A 12 0.19 14.48 0.72
C LEU A 12 0.13 15.71 1.64
N ASN A 13 1.26 16.36 1.86
CA ASN A 13 1.43 17.47 2.82
C ASN A 13 0.80 18.80 2.36
N GLY A 14 -0.06 18.80 1.33
CA GLY A 14 -0.64 20.00 0.73
C GLY A 14 0.36 20.97 0.05
N TYR A 15 1.68 20.77 0.18
CA TYR A 15 2.71 21.67 -0.35
C TYR A 15 3.86 20.94 -1.03
N LYS A 16 4.25 21.41 -2.22
CA LYS A 16 5.64 21.42 -2.72
C LYS A 16 6.08 22.87 -2.90
N ILE A 17 7.39 23.13 -2.95
CA ILE A 17 8.12 24.42 -2.95
C ILE A 17 7.50 25.62 -3.73
N ALA A 18 6.50 25.44 -4.61
CA ALA A 18 5.73 26.57 -5.14
C ALA A 18 4.30 26.26 -5.63
N ASN A 19 3.73 25.06 -5.45
CA ASN A 19 2.37 24.72 -5.93
C ASN A 19 1.81 23.46 -5.24
N PRO A 20 0.49 23.37 -4.99
CA PRO A 20 -0.13 22.11 -4.55
C PRO A 20 0.09 21.03 -5.60
N THR A 21 0.51 19.83 -5.19
CA THR A 21 0.77 18.72 -6.11
C THR A 21 -0.53 18.33 -6.81
N VAL A 22 -0.46 17.90 -8.08
CA VAL A 22 -1.67 17.55 -8.86
C VAL A 22 -2.53 16.53 -8.11
N LEU A 23 -1.90 15.57 -7.42
CA LEU A 23 -2.58 14.55 -6.62
C LEU A 23 -3.14 15.09 -5.29
N SER A 24 -2.56 16.15 -4.70
CA SER A 24 -3.09 16.73 -3.45
C SER A 24 -4.31 17.62 -3.67
N ARG A 25 -4.76 17.81 -4.92
CA ARG A 25 -5.96 18.58 -5.25
C ARG A 25 -7.15 17.71 -5.62
N LEU A 26 -6.95 16.41 -5.79
CA LEU A 26 -8.03 15.47 -6.06
C LEU A 26 -8.83 15.26 -4.77
N PRO A 27 -10.16 15.14 -4.85
CA PRO A 27 -10.95 14.56 -3.77
C PRO A 27 -10.39 13.18 -3.39
N GLU A 28 -10.43 12.83 -2.11
CA GLU A 28 -9.89 11.57 -1.60
C GLU A 28 -10.46 10.35 -2.35
N SER A 29 -11.74 10.38 -2.70
CA SER A 29 -12.40 9.33 -3.49
C SER A 29 -11.84 9.17 -4.91
N GLU A 30 -11.50 10.27 -5.59
CA GLU A 30 -10.92 10.22 -6.93
C GLU A 30 -9.47 9.71 -6.89
N LEU A 31 -8.71 10.10 -5.86
CA LEU A 31 -7.38 9.56 -5.62
C LEU A 31 -7.45 8.05 -5.34
N ASP A 32 -8.41 7.62 -4.54
CA ASP A 32 -8.68 6.21 -4.25
C ASP A 32 -8.94 5.41 -5.52
N ASP A 33 -9.83 5.90 -6.38
CA ASP A 33 -10.17 5.24 -7.64
C ASP A 33 -8.96 5.17 -8.58
N LEU A 34 -8.14 6.22 -8.62
CA LEU A 34 -6.89 6.24 -9.39
C LEU A 34 -5.90 5.19 -8.88
N LEU A 35 -5.66 5.14 -7.57
CA LEU A 35 -4.72 4.20 -6.96
C LEU A 35 -5.20 2.74 -7.10
N LYS A 36 -6.50 2.50 -6.93
CA LYS A 36 -7.12 1.19 -7.20
C LYS A 36 -6.99 0.80 -8.68
N GLY A 37 -7.16 1.77 -9.58
CA GLY A 37 -6.93 1.58 -11.02
C GLY A 37 -5.49 1.18 -11.36
N TYR A 38 -4.51 1.56 -10.54
CA TYR A 38 -3.12 1.11 -10.64
C TYR A 38 -2.83 -0.22 -9.93
N GLY A 39 -3.84 -0.86 -9.35
CA GLY A 39 -3.71 -2.13 -8.64
C GLY A 39 -3.21 -1.99 -7.21
N HIS A 40 -3.29 -0.79 -6.62
CA HIS A 40 -3.00 -0.58 -5.21
C HIS A 40 -4.25 -0.70 -4.34
N GLU A 41 -4.05 -1.04 -3.07
CA GLU A 41 -5.07 -0.95 -2.03
C GLU A 41 -4.68 0.17 -1.05
N PRO A 42 -5.29 1.37 -1.15
CA PRO A 42 -4.90 2.52 -0.33
C PRO A 42 -5.19 2.32 1.17
N ILE A 43 -4.27 2.78 2.02
CA ILE A 43 -4.47 2.92 3.47
C ILE A 43 -4.22 4.38 3.82
N HIS A 44 -5.21 5.03 4.44
CA HIS A 44 -5.15 6.45 4.79
C HIS A 44 -4.71 6.65 6.22
N VAL A 45 -3.84 7.63 6.43
CA VAL A 45 -3.43 8.13 7.74
C VAL A 45 -3.61 9.63 7.73
N THR A 46 -4.58 10.12 8.50
CA THR A 46 -4.94 11.54 8.58
C THR A 46 -5.04 11.99 10.04
N GLY A 47 -4.80 13.27 10.27
CA GLY A 47 -4.91 13.88 11.60
C GLY A 47 -3.86 14.97 11.83
N ASP A 48 -4.10 15.79 12.84
CA ASP A 48 -3.28 16.96 13.15
C ASP A 48 -2.47 16.81 14.44
N GLU A 49 -2.84 15.84 15.30
CA GLU A 49 -2.16 15.59 16.57
C GLU A 49 -1.00 14.58 16.38
N PRO A 50 0.27 14.98 16.56
CA PRO A 50 1.42 14.16 16.18
C PRO A 50 1.43 12.77 16.83
N ALA A 51 1.11 12.70 18.12
CA ALA A 51 1.08 11.43 18.85
C ALA A 51 -0.01 10.48 18.34
N ALA A 52 -1.15 11.01 17.89
CA ALA A 52 -2.22 10.21 17.31
C ALA A 52 -1.86 9.74 15.90
N VAL A 53 -1.32 10.63 15.07
CA VAL A 53 -0.87 10.31 13.70
C VAL A 53 0.23 9.25 13.71
N HIS A 54 1.20 9.33 14.62
CA HIS A 54 2.24 8.30 14.73
C HIS A 54 1.67 6.92 15.06
N ARG A 55 0.67 6.84 15.95
CA ARG A 55 0.00 5.57 16.27
C ARG A 55 -0.80 5.03 15.08
N ALA A 56 -1.52 5.91 14.38
CA ALA A 56 -2.26 5.54 13.18
C ALA A 56 -1.33 5.05 12.06
N MET A 57 -0.18 5.72 11.88
CA MET A 57 0.85 5.31 10.93
C MET A 57 1.44 3.94 11.28
N ALA A 58 1.75 3.67 12.55
CA ALA A 58 2.22 2.35 12.98
C ALA A 58 1.20 1.26 12.64
N HIS A 59 -0.08 1.48 12.97
CA HIS A 59 -1.14 0.53 12.66
C HIS A 59 -1.34 0.32 11.15
N ALA A 60 -1.23 1.37 10.34
CA ALA A 60 -1.31 1.28 8.88
C ALA A 60 -0.16 0.44 8.30
N LEU A 61 1.06 0.62 8.82
CA LEU A 61 2.23 -0.17 8.41
C LEU A 61 2.09 -1.64 8.80
N ASP A 62 1.61 -1.94 10.00
CA ASP A 62 1.33 -3.32 10.43
C ASP A 62 0.30 -3.97 9.50
N THR A 63 -0.80 -3.27 9.23
CA THR A 63 -1.85 -3.74 8.31
C THR A 63 -1.31 -4.01 6.90
N ALA A 64 -0.47 -3.11 6.38
CA ALA A 64 0.16 -3.28 5.08
C ALA A 64 1.10 -4.49 5.05
N ALA A 65 1.91 -4.67 6.11
CA ALA A 65 2.83 -5.80 6.23
C ALA A 65 2.09 -7.14 6.27
N ASP A 66 1.01 -7.23 7.04
CA ASP A 66 0.16 -8.44 7.13
C ASP A 66 -0.46 -8.79 5.78
N ARG A 67 -0.98 -7.79 5.04
CA ARG A 67 -1.55 -7.99 3.70
C ARG A 67 -0.50 -8.46 2.71
N ILE A 68 0.68 -7.83 2.70
CA ILE A 68 1.80 -8.23 1.84
C ILE A 68 2.22 -9.67 2.15
N ALA A 69 2.33 -10.04 3.43
CA ALA A 69 2.66 -11.40 3.84
C ALA A 69 1.60 -12.41 3.36
N GLY A 70 0.31 -12.06 3.47
CA GLY A 70 -0.79 -12.87 2.94
C GLY A 70 -0.71 -13.07 1.42
N ILE A 71 -0.49 -12.00 0.66
CA ILE A 71 -0.33 -12.06 -0.81
C ILE A 71 0.86 -12.94 -1.19
N GLN A 72 2.01 -12.76 -0.53
CA GLN A 72 3.20 -13.57 -0.78
C GLN A 72 3.00 -15.04 -0.43
N HIS A 73 2.25 -15.33 0.64
CA HIS A 73 1.93 -16.70 1.04
C HIS A 73 1.04 -17.39 -0.01
N ALA A 74 -0.07 -16.74 -0.40
CA ALA A 74 -0.97 -17.25 -1.42
C ALA A 74 -0.25 -17.51 -2.75
N ALA A 75 0.57 -16.56 -3.22
CA ALA A 75 1.35 -16.71 -4.45
C ALA A 75 2.33 -17.89 -4.42
N ARG A 76 2.88 -18.23 -3.25
CA ARG A 76 3.79 -19.39 -3.08
C ARG A 76 3.04 -20.72 -3.02
N GLU A 77 1.82 -20.73 -2.49
CA GLU A 77 0.97 -21.92 -2.45
C GLU A 77 0.38 -22.23 -3.82
N GLU A 78 -0.12 -21.23 -4.54
CA GLU A 78 -0.64 -21.36 -5.90
C GLU A 78 0.48 -21.61 -6.93
N GLY A 79 1.64 -21.00 -6.72
CA GLY A 79 2.84 -21.18 -7.56
C GLY A 79 3.58 -22.50 -7.31
N ARG A 80 3.09 -23.39 -6.44
CA ARG A 80 3.66 -24.72 -6.23
C ARG A 80 3.09 -25.64 -7.32
N PRO A 81 3.83 -25.96 -8.40
CA PRO A 81 3.37 -26.98 -9.32
C PRO A 81 3.24 -28.28 -8.52
N ASN A 82 2.06 -28.90 -8.58
CA ASN A 82 1.91 -30.30 -8.16
C ASN A 82 3.00 -31.11 -8.89
N GLY A 83 3.98 -31.65 -8.16
CA GLY A 83 4.98 -32.55 -8.73
C GLY A 83 5.64 -33.44 -7.68
N PRO A 84 6.02 -34.70 -8.01
CA PRO A 84 6.03 -35.31 -9.35
C PRO A 84 5.08 -36.53 -9.48
N ALA A 85 4.40 -36.66 -10.62
CA ALA A 85 4.06 -37.99 -11.17
C ALA A 85 5.17 -38.36 -12.16
N GLY A 86 6.22 -38.98 -11.63
CA GLY A 86 7.40 -39.38 -12.40
C GLY A 86 8.02 -40.63 -11.80
N ARG A 87 7.38 -41.77 -12.05
CA ARG A 87 7.95 -43.09 -12.41
C ARG A 87 6.83 -44.09 -12.59
#